data_AF-A0A099KWB5-F1
#
_entry.id   AF-A0A099KWB5-F1
#
_cell.length_a   1.000
_cell.length_b   1.000
_cell.length_c   1.000
_cell.angle_alpha   90.00
_cell.angle_beta   90.00
_cell.angle_gamma   90.00
#
_symmetry.space_group_name_H-M   'P 1'
#
loop_
_entity.id
_entity.type
_entity.pdbx_description
1 polymer ?
#
loop_
_entity_poly.entity_id
_entity_poly.type
_entity_poly.pdbx_seq_one_letter_code
_entity_poly.pdbx_strand_id
1 'polypeptide(L)'
;MSRAIFSFIRKVCLVTALLGATNSQAGLIVVSGELIGATGVVISGLGTYDVSFEDGSCASVFSGCDTLSDFSFTSSDHVISAGRALLEQVFVDSEFGQFDSSPELIRGCEDGNKCIALIPNKFSPSWVFSQNIVNYSDNGTDKISFNSNLARDQSILDRSNSTFAVFTKVAQIPTPATALLFGSALFGLVSFKRKK
;
A
#
# COMPACT_ATOMS: atom_id res chain seq x y z
N MET A 1 -24.71 19.07 -42.94
CA MET A 1 -23.80 18.73 -41.81
C MET A 1 -22.73 17.78 -42.32
N SER A 2 -21.47 18.25 -42.39
CA SER A 2 -20.39 17.57 -43.13
C SER A 2 -19.78 16.41 -42.31
N ARG A 3 -19.53 15.28 -42.99
CA ARG A 3 -18.90 14.04 -42.47
C ARG A 3 -17.58 14.27 -41.71
N ALA A 4 -16.92 15.42 -41.92
CA ALA A 4 -15.70 15.82 -41.22
C ALA A 4 -15.89 16.10 -39.72
N ILE A 5 -17.07 16.61 -39.30
CA ILE A 5 -17.35 16.95 -37.90
C ILE A 5 -17.49 15.68 -37.04
N PHE A 6 -18.11 14.64 -37.59
CA PHE A 6 -18.23 13.33 -36.93
C PHE A 6 -16.88 12.61 -36.79
N SER A 7 -15.98 12.75 -37.78
CA SER A 7 -14.64 12.14 -37.74
C SER A 7 -13.73 12.78 -36.68
N PHE A 8 -13.85 14.10 -36.47
CA PHE A 8 -13.03 14.83 -35.51
C PHE A 8 -13.48 14.62 -34.06
N ILE A 9 -14.80 14.60 -33.80
CA ILE A 9 -15.36 14.29 -32.46
C ILE A 9 -14.97 12.88 -32.01
N ARG A 10 -14.94 11.91 -32.94
CA ARG A 10 -14.54 10.53 -32.67
C ARG A 10 -13.06 10.38 -32.28
N LYS A 11 -12.18 11.25 -32.80
CA LYS A 11 -10.75 11.28 -32.44
C LYS A 11 -10.49 12.02 -31.12
N VAL A 12 -11.23 13.10 -30.83
CA VAL A 12 -11.09 13.86 -29.58
C VAL A 12 -11.59 13.08 -28.37
N CYS A 13 -12.71 12.34 -28.47
CA CYS A 13 -13.16 11.44 -27.40
C CYS A 13 -12.20 10.26 -27.14
N LEU A 14 -11.41 9.84 -28.15
CA LEU A 14 -10.44 8.76 -27.98
C LEU A 14 -9.19 9.19 -27.21
N VAL A 15 -8.80 10.47 -27.28
CA VAL A 15 -7.59 10.99 -26.63
C VAL A 15 -7.81 11.33 -25.14
N THR A 16 -9.02 11.74 -24.73
CA THR A 16 -9.35 11.99 -23.31
C THR A 16 -9.69 10.72 -22.53
N ALA A 17 -10.03 9.61 -23.20
CA ALA A 17 -10.30 8.33 -22.53
C ALA A 17 -9.03 7.55 -22.12
N LEU A 18 -7.85 7.96 -22.58
CA LEU A 18 -6.57 7.31 -22.28
C LEU A 18 -5.83 7.88 -21.06
N LEU A 19 -6.35 8.94 -20.42
CA LEU A 19 -5.70 9.66 -19.32
C LEU A 19 -6.25 9.33 -17.92
N GLY A 20 -7.15 8.34 -17.80
CA GLY A 20 -7.92 8.13 -16.57
C GLY A 20 -7.99 6.68 -16.13
N ALA A 21 -6.84 6.09 -15.79
CA ALA A 21 -6.67 5.03 -14.79
C ALA A 21 -5.27 4.41 -15.01
N THR A 22 -4.23 5.05 -14.49
CA THR A 22 -3.05 4.26 -14.12
C THR A 22 -3.51 3.37 -12.97
N ASN A 23 -3.64 2.06 -13.19
CA ASN A 23 -3.61 1.11 -12.09
C ASN A 23 -2.24 1.32 -11.45
N SER A 24 -2.17 2.15 -10.40
CA SER A 24 -0.94 2.35 -9.67
C SER A 24 -0.72 1.05 -8.89
N GLN A 25 0.13 0.20 -9.42
CA GLN A 25 0.71 -0.89 -8.65
C GLN A 25 1.51 -0.27 -7.49
N ALA A 26 1.53 -0.94 -6.34
CA ALA A 26 2.35 -0.49 -5.22
C ALA A 26 3.81 -0.36 -5.66
N GLY A 27 4.43 0.77 -5.36
CA GLY A 27 5.84 1.02 -5.65
C GLY A 27 6.71 0.41 -4.56
N LEU A 28 7.21 -0.81 -4.79
CA LEU A 28 8.08 -1.51 -3.85
C LEU A 28 9.34 -0.70 -3.55
N ILE A 29 9.72 -0.62 -2.27
CA ILE A 29 10.93 0.06 -1.81
C ILE A 29 11.94 -1.01 -1.43
N VAL A 30 12.98 -1.15 -2.26
CA VAL A 30 14.02 -2.16 -2.10
C VAL A 30 15.36 -1.49 -1.88
N VAL A 31 16.07 -1.89 -0.82
CA VAL A 31 17.40 -1.38 -0.48
C VAL A 31 18.33 -2.57 -0.30
N SER A 32 19.41 -2.61 -1.08
CA SER A 32 20.39 -3.70 -1.04
C SER A 32 19.80 -5.11 -1.24
N GLY A 33 18.71 -5.22 -2.01
CA GLY A 33 18.01 -6.48 -2.27
C GLY A 33 16.95 -6.87 -1.25
N GLU A 34 16.79 -6.08 -0.17
CA GLU A 34 15.78 -6.29 0.87
C GLU A 34 14.56 -5.40 0.62
N LEU A 35 13.35 -5.96 0.74
CA LEU A 35 12.09 -5.22 0.73
C LEU A 35 11.89 -4.54 2.08
N ILE A 36 11.97 -3.21 2.08
CA ILE A 36 11.87 -2.40 3.30
C ILE A 36 10.51 -1.72 3.44
N GLY A 37 9.67 -1.79 2.40
CA GLY A 37 8.35 -1.19 2.36
C GLY A 37 7.78 -1.09 0.95
N ALA A 38 6.65 -0.41 0.82
CA ALA A 38 6.03 -0.09 -0.46
C ALA A 38 5.27 1.23 -0.37
N THR A 39 5.23 1.98 -1.47
CA THR A 39 4.43 3.19 -1.61
C THR A 39 3.16 2.92 -2.39
N GLY A 40 2.11 3.70 -2.13
CA GLY A 40 0.92 3.67 -2.99
C GLY A 40 0.10 2.38 -2.89
N VAL A 41 0.20 1.62 -1.79
CA VAL A 41 -0.57 0.40 -1.55
C VAL A 41 -2.05 0.75 -1.45
N VAL A 42 -2.87 0.19 -2.33
CA VAL A 42 -4.32 0.47 -2.36
C VAL A 42 -5.04 -0.53 -1.49
N ILE A 43 -5.66 -0.07 -0.42
CA ILE A 43 -6.46 -0.90 0.48
C ILE A 43 -7.94 -0.67 0.19
N SER A 44 -8.62 -1.71 -0.29
CA SER A 44 -10.04 -1.68 -0.65
C SER A 44 -10.91 -1.08 0.46
N GLY A 45 -11.60 0.01 0.14
CA GLY A 45 -12.48 0.71 1.07
C GLY A 45 -11.78 1.68 2.05
N LEU A 46 -10.45 1.70 2.12
CA LEU A 46 -9.69 2.53 3.08
C LEU A 46 -8.83 3.62 2.42
N GLY A 47 -8.51 3.46 1.13
CA GLY A 47 -7.71 4.40 0.36
C GLY A 47 -6.28 3.91 0.13
N THR A 48 -5.35 4.84 -0.04
CA THR A 48 -3.95 4.56 -0.36
C THR A 48 -3.05 4.77 0.84
N TYR A 49 -2.13 3.83 1.07
CA TYR A 49 -1.19 3.84 2.18
C TYR A 49 0.22 3.56 1.68
N ASP A 50 1.20 4.14 2.33
CA ASP A 50 2.57 3.67 2.28
C ASP A 50 2.77 2.70 3.45
N VAL A 51 3.62 1.70 3.25
CA VAL A 51 3.99 0.72 4.28
C VAL A 51 5.49 0.68 4.43
N SER A 52 5.98 0.62 5.67
CA SER A 52 7.37 0.26 5.99
C SER A 52 7.40 -0.99 6.88
N PHE A 53 8.50 -1.73 6.79
CA PHE A 53 8.78 -2.89 7.63
C PHE A 53 9.82 -2.50 8.67
N GLU A 54 9.44 -2.59 9.94
CA GLU A 54 10.23 -2.09 11.06
C GLU A 54 10.35 -3.15 12.16
N ASP A 55 11.54 -3.27 12.73
CA ASP A 55 11.79 -4.11 13.91
C ASP A 55 11.86 -3.30 15.19
N GLY A 56 11.72 -3.98 16.32
CA GLY A 56 11.82 -3.39 17.66
C GLY A 56 10.71 -3.86 18.57
N SER A 57 10.36 -3.03 19.55
CA SER A 57 9.16 -3.24 20.36
C SER A 57 7.98 -2.48 19.78
N CYS A 58 6.76 -2.88 20.17
CA CYS A 58 5.58 -2.11 19.79
C CYS A 58 5.73 -0.65 20.24
N ALA A 59 6.14 -0.43 21.49
CA ALA A 59 6.36 0.91 22.03
C ALA A 59 7.34 1.75 21.21
N SER A 60 8.44 1.17 20.70
CA SER A 60 9.40 1.92 19.90
C SER A 60 8.89 2.25 18.50
N VAL A 61 8.08 1.36 17.91
CA VAL A 61 7.62 1.50 16.51
C VAL A 61 6.35 2.35 16.40
N PHE A 62 5.39 2.21 17.32
CA PHE A 62 4.09 2.89 17.26
C PHE A 62 3.90 3.87 18.43
N SER A 63 4.86 4.77 18.64
CA SER A 63 4.74 5.92 19.56
C SER A 63 4.30 5.59 21.00
N GLY A 64 4.67 4.40 21.50
CA GLY A 64 4.35 3.95 22.85
C GLY A 64 3.37 2.79 22.92
N CYS A 65 2.57 2.51 21.88
CA CYS A 65 1.53 1.47 21.91
C CYS A 65 0.65 1.56 23.17
N ASP A 66 0.19 2.76 23.49
CA ASP A 66 -0.59 3.05 24.70
C ASP A 66 -1.97 3.64 24.41
N THR A 67 -2.28 3.90 23.14
CA THR A 67 -3.59 4.35 22.67
C THR A 67 -3.98 3.72 21.33
N LEU A 68 -5.29 3.61 21.06
CA LEU A 68 -5.79 3.08 19.79
C LEU A 68 -5.42 3.97 18.60
N SER A 69 -5.13 5.25 18.84
CA SER A 69 -4.69 6.19 17.80
C SER A 69 -3.27 5.92 17.30
N ASP A 70 -2.49 5.09 18.00
CA ASP A 70 -1.16 4.66 17.56
C ASP A 70 -1.24 3.71 16.35
N PHE A 71 -2.41 3.12 16.11
CA PHE A 71 -2.64 2.13 15.06
C PHE A 71 -3.47 2.71 13.91
N SER A 72 -3.01 2.48 12.68
CA SER A 72 -3.73 2.91 11.47
C SER A 72 -5.05 2.17 11.27
N PHE A 73 -5.20 0.97 11.85
CA PHE A 73 -6.40 0.15 11.76
C PHE A 73 -6.79 -0.40 13.12
N THR A 74 -8.01 -0.10 13.57
CA THR A 74 -8.56 -0.60 14.85
C THR A 74 -9.67 -1.63 14.67
N SER A 75 -10.23 -1.72 13.46
CA SER A 75 -11.23 -2.73 13.08
C SER A 75 -10.55 -3.97 12.52
N SER A 76 -11.04 -5.16 12.89
CA SER A 76 -10.55 -6.42 12.33
C SER A 76 -10.70 -6.48 10.82
N ASP A 77 -11.80 -5.96 10.28
CA ASP A 77 -12.06 -5.99 8.84
C ASP A 77 -11.06 -5.12 8.08
N HIS A 78 -10.70 -3.96 8.64
CA HIS A 78 -9.72 -3.05 8.04
C HIS A 78 -8.33 -3.68 7.99
N VAL A 79 -7.95 -4.37 9.07
CA VAL A 79 -6.67 -5.08 9.14
C VAL A 79 -6.63 -6.25 8.17
N ILE A 80 -7.73 -6.99 8.01
CA ILE A 80 -7.83 -8.05 6.99
C ILE A 80 -7.67 -7.45 5.59
N SER A 81 -8.34 -6.33 5.28
CA SER A 81 -8.18 -5.65 4.00
C SER A 81 -6.74 -5.18 3.77
N ALA A 82 -6.07 -4.65 4.79
CA ALA A 82 -4.66 -4.26 4.72
C ALA A 82 -3.73 -5.47 4.49
N GLY A 83 -3.98 -6.57 5.19
CA GLY A 83 -3.22 -7.81 5.04
C GLY A 83 -3.36 -8.44 3.66
N ARG A 84 -4.56 -8.42 3.08
CA ARG A 84 -4.76 -8.84 1.68
C ARG A 84 -3.99 -7.96 0.72
N ALA A 85 -4.00 -6.64 0.94
CA ALA A 85 -3.23 -5.72 0.12
C ALA A 85 -1.71 -5.98 0.20
N LEU A 86 -1.19 -6.38 1.37
CA LEU A 86 0.22 -6.80 1.48
C LEU A 86 0.51 -8.03 0.62
N LEU A 87 -0.28 -9.10 0.76
CA LEU A 87 -0.08 -10.33 -0.02
C LEU A 87 -0.24 -10.09 -1.54
N GLU A 88 -1.25 -9.30 -1.94
CA GLU A 88 -1.59 -9.13 -3.36
C GLU A 88 -0.74 -8.07 -4.08
N GLN A 89 -0.09 -7.14 -3.36
CA GLN A 89 0.61 -6.00 -3.97
C GLN A 89 2.07 -5.82 -3.51
N VAL A 90 2.44 -6.35 -2.34
CA VAL A 90 3.74 -6.06 -1.70
C VAL A 90 4.61 -7.32 -1.61
N PHE A 91 4.05 -8.41 -1.07
CA PHE A 91 4.69 -9.73 -1.03
C PHE A 91 4.44 -10.46 -2.35
N VAL A 92 4.98 -9.90 -3.42
CA VAL A 92 4.85 -10.42 -4.77
C VAL A 92 6.22 -10.55 -5.40
N ASP A 93 6.42 -11.62 -6.18
CA ASP A 93 7.61 -11.75 -7.00
C ASP A 93 7.59 -10.75 -8.15
N SER A 94 8.70 -10.05 -8.33
CA SER A 94 8.85 -8.99 -9.33
C SER A 94 10.28 -8.91 -9.86
N GLU A 95 10.52 -7.97 -10.77
CA GLU A 95 11.88 -7.67 -11.24
C GLU A 95 12.80 -7.14 -10.13
N PHE A 96 12.23 -6.63 -9.03
CA PHE A 96 12.98 -6.07 -7.90
C PHE A 96 13.39 -7.12 -6.86
N GLY A 97 12.78 -8.31 -6.88
CA GLY A 97 13.04 -9.38 -5.92
C GLY A 97 11.94 -10.42 -5.88
N GLN A 98 12.28 -11.60 -5.34
CA GLN A 98 11.36 -12.72 -5.14
C GLN A 98 10.77 -12.68 -3.73
N PHE A 99 10.00 -11.64 -3.40
CA PHE A 99 9.55 -11.42 -2.03
C PHE A 99 8.42 -12.36 -1.58
N ASP A 100 7.71 -12.97 -2.52
CA ASP A 100 6.71 -14.01 -2.25
C ASP A 100 7.45 -15.34 -2.03
N SER A 101 8.19 -15.79 -3.05
CA SER A 101 8.90 -17.08 -3.04
C SER A 101 10.14 -17.13 -2.11
N SER A 102 10.69 -16.00 -1.69
CA SER A 102 11.83 -15.89 -0.76
C SER A 102 11.54 -14.86 0.34
N PRO A 103 10.74 -15.23 1.36
CA PRO A 103 10.30 -14.33 2.43
C PRO A 103 11.44 -13.74 3.27
N GLU A 104 12.62 -14.36 3.26
CA GLU A 104 13.84 -13.86 3.93
C GLU A 104 14.41 -12.57 3.30
N LEU A 105 13.87 -12.17 2.14
CA LEU A 105 14.22 -10.90 1.50
C LEU A 105 13.39 -9.73 2.03
N ILE A 106 12.45 -9.96 2.95
CA ILE A 106 11.65 -8.92 3.60
C ILE A 106 12.35 -8.48 4.88
N ARG A 107 12.45 -7.17 5.11
CA ARG A 107 13.10 -6.64 6.32
C ARG A 107 12.45 -7.14 7.60
N GLY A 108 13.29 -7.64 8.52
CA GLY A 108 12.88 -8.24 9.79
C GLY A 108 12.48 -9.70 9.69
N CYS A 109 12.72 -10.34 8.55
CA CYS A 109 12.51 -11.76 8.35
C CYS A 109 13.80 -12.38 7.79
N GLU A 110 14.48 -13.20 8.57
CA GLU A 110 15.64 -13.99 8.14
C GLU A 110 15.31 -15.48 7.89
N ASP A 111 14.06 -15.89 8.13
CA ASP A 111 13.51 -17.23 7.91
C ASP A 111 13.08 -17.40 6.45
N GLY A 112 13.78 -18.29 5.73
CA GLY A 112 13.50 -18.53 4.31
C GLY A 112 12.26 -19.38 4.02
N ASN A 113 11.52 -19.81 5.04
CA ASN A 113 10.27 -20.54 4.86
C ASN A 113 9.04 -19.64 5.05
N LYS A 114 9.11 -18.61 5.89
CA LYS A 114 8.01 -17.65 6.06
C LYS A 114 8.44 -16.32 6.66
N CYS A 115 7.67 -15.28 6.33
CA CYS A 115 7.70 -13.98 7.00
C CYS A 115 6.32 -13.65 7.57
N ILE A 116 6.28 -13.13 8.81
CA ILE A 116 5.07 -12.74 9.52
C ILE A 116 5.05 -11.23 9.68
N ALA A 117 4.27 -10.54 8.86
CA ALA A 117 4.02 -9.12 9.05
C ALA A 117 2.92 -8.92 10.11
N LEU A 118 3.28 -8.24 11.18
CA LEU A 118 2.40 -7.93 12.30
C LEU A 118 1.72 -6.59 12.07
N ILE A 119 0.39 -6.59 12.12
CA ILE A 119 -0.43 -5.38 12.06
C ILE A 119 -1.16 -5.21 13.40
N PRO A 120 -0.62 -4.42 14.33
CA PRO A 120 -1.27 -4.09 15.60
C PRO A 120 -2.62 -3.42 15.37
N ASN A 121 -3.64 -3.81 16.15
CA ASN A 121 -4.98 -3.26 16.00
C ASN A 121 -5.75 -3.06 17.30
N LYS A 122 -5.31 -3.70 18.39
CA LYS A 122 -5.93 -3.59 19.71
C LYS A 122 -4.85 -3.63 20.77
N PHE A 123 -5.13 -3.04 21.91
CA PHE A 123 -4.27 -3.16 23.07
C PHE A 123 -5.08 -3.31 24.36
N SER A 124 -4.40 -3.78 25.38
CA SER A 124 -4.80 -3.86 26.77
C SER A 124 -3.62 -3.38 27.62
N PRO A 125 -3.78 -3.14 28.93
CA PRO A 125 -2.69 -2.61 29.76
C PRO A 125 -1.37 -3.39 29.71
N SER A 126 -1.42 -4.69 29.37
CA SER A 126 -0.24 -5.56 29.35
C SER A 126 0.09 -6.14 27.97
N TRP A 127 -0.84 -6.05 27.01
CA TRP A 127 -0.70 -6.76 25.73
C TRP A 127 -1.17 -5.91 24.56
N VAL A 128 -0.40 -5.95 23.48
CA VAL A 128 -0.81 -5.49 22.17
C VAL A 128 -1.16 -6.71 21.34
N PHE A 129 -2.30 -6.65 20.65
CA PHE A 129 -2.78 -7.68 19.76
C PHE A 129 -2.59 -7.22 18.32
N SER A 130 -2.06 -8.13 17.50
CA SER A 130 -1.80 -7.90 16.09
C SER A 130 -2.42 -9.01 15.27
N GLN A 131 -2.97 -8.69 14.09
CA GLN A 131 -3.13 -9.75 13.10
C GLN A 131 -1.79 -10.05 12.44
N ASN A 132 -1.64 -11.33 12.08
CA ASN A 132 -0.43 -11.85 11.49
C ASN A 132 -0.71 -12.13 10.01
N ILE A 133 0.01 -11.44 9.13
CA ILE A 133 -0.02 -11.70 7.70
C ILE A 133 1.17 -12.58 7.40
N VAL A 134 0.91 -13.84 7.05
CA VAL A 134 1.95 -14.85 6.89
C VAL A 134 2.17 -15.07 5.41
N ASN A 135 3.35 -14.68 4.95
CA ASN A 135 3.88 -14.95 3.63
C ASN A 135 4.80 -16.17 3.73
N TYR A 136 4.46 -17.27 3.05
CA TYR A 136 5.26 -18.49 3.00
C TYR A 136 6.00 -18.56 1.67
N SER A 137 7.16 -19.20 1.65
CA SER A 137 7.87 -19.50 0.39
C SER A 137 7.09 -20.43 -0.54
N ASP A 138 6.05 -21.09 -0.02
CA ASP A 138 5.04 -21.82 -0.80
C ASP A 138 3.76 -20.98 -0.85
N ASN A 139 3.57 -20.27 -1.96
CA ASN A 139 2.52 -19.27 -2.19
C ASN A 139 1.11 -19.84 -1.98
N GLY A 140 0.93 -21.17 -2.06
CA GLY A 140 -0.34 -21.84 -1.79
C GLY A 140 -0.75 -21.85 -0.31
N THR A 141 0.14 -21.42 0.58
CA THR A 141 -0.03 -21.53 2.04
C THR A 141 -0.12 -20.18 2.77
N ASP A 142 0.02 -19.09 2.01
CA ASP A 142 -0.17 -17.72 2.49
C ASP A 142 -1.51 -17.54 3.17
N LYS A 143 -1.48 -16.80 4.28
CA LYS A 143 -2.68 -16.63 5.09
C LYS A 143 -2.65 -15.41 5.97
N ILE A 144 -3.85 -14.97 6.27
CA ILE A 144 -4.12 -14.06 7.36
C ILE A 144 -4.45 -14.92 8.58
N SER A 145 -3.59 -14.88 9.59
CA SER A 145 -3.72 -15.67 10.83
C SER A 145 -4.07 -14.80 12.03
N PHE A 146 -4.74 -15.40 13.01
CA PHE A 146 -5.26 -14.67 14.16
C PHE A 146 -4.20 -14.44 15.26
N ASN A 147 -4.27 -13.23 15.80
CA ASN A 147 -3.76 -12.70 17.07
C ASN A 147 -2.53 -13.38 17.66
N SER A 148 -1.37 -12.81 17.36
CA SER A 148 -0.28 -12.82 18.35
C SER A 148 -0.54 -11.72 19.38
N ASN A 149 -0.17 -12.00 20.64
CA ASN A 149 -0.08 -11.00 21.69
C ASN A 149 1.38 -10.78 22.04
N LEU A 150 1.77 -9.51 22.09
CA LEU A 150 3.09 -9.06 22.51
C LEU A 150 2.94 -8.18 23.73
N ALA A 151 3.84 -8.30 24.71
CA ALA A 151 3.94 -7.24 25.70
C ALA A 151 4.39 -5.96 24.98
N ARG A 152 3.92 -4.80 25.44
CA ARG A 152 4.17 -3.50 24.80
C ARG A 152 5.65 -3.22 24.55
N ASP A 153 6.48 -3.60 25.51
CA ASP A 153 7.93 -3.36 25.51
C ASP A 153 8.70 -4.61 25.03
N GLN A 154 8.00 -5.69 24.67
CA GLN A 154 8.64 -6.88 24.12
C GLN A 154 9.13 -6.59 22.70
N SER A 155 10.44 -6.72 22.50
CA SER A 155 11.06 -6.60 21.19
C SER A 155 10.84 -7.86 20.35
N ILE A 156 10.72 -7.67 19.03
CA ILE A 156 10.72 -8.75 18.04
C ILE A 156 12.08 -8.93 17.35
N LEU A 157 13.13 -8.17 17.73
CA LEU A 157 14.48 -8.28 17.13
C LEU A 157 15.08 -9.69 17.19
N ASP A 158 14.70 -10.50 18.19
CA ASP A 158 15.18 -11.88 18.33
C ASP A 158 14.30 -12.90 17.57
N ARG A 159 13.27 -12.44 16.84
CA ARG A 159 12.37 -13.30 16.06
C ARG A 159 12.79 -13.28 14.61
N SER A 160 13.24 -14.42 14.12
CA SER A 160 13.78 -14.51 12.76
C SER A 160 12.75 -14.45 11.64
N ASN A 161 11.46 -14.27 11.94
CA ASN A 161 10.38 -14.44 10.97
C ASN A 161 9.24 -13.46 11.19
N SER A 162 9.48 -12.35 11.88
CA SER A 162 8.42 -11.43 12.28
C SER A 162 8.89 -9.99 12.17
N THR A 163 8.12 -9.17 11.48
CA THR A 163 8.36 -7.72 11.31
C THR A 163 7.07 -6.95 11.56
N PHE A 164 7.14 -5.68 11.97
CA PHE A 164 5.95 -4.82 12.02
C PHE A 164 5.69 -4.18 10.65
N ALA A 165 4.45 -4.25 10.19
CA ALA A 165 4.00 -3.49 9.03
C ALA A 165 3.38 -2.16 9.49
N VAL A 166 4.09 -1.06 9.23
CA VAL A 166 3.70 0.29 9.65
C VAL A 166 3.04 1.01 8.48
N PHE A 167 1.73 1.26 8.58
CA PHE A 167 0.96 1.89 7.51
C PHE A 167 0.82 3.40 7.74
N THR A 168 1.22 4.20 6.77
CA THR A 168 1.03 5.65 6.76
C THR A 168 0.02 6.02 5.68
N LYS A 169 -1.07 6.70 6.05
CA LYS A 169 -2.09 7.09 5.09
C LYS A 169 -1.57 8.16 4.14
N VAL A 170 -1.66 7.91 2.83
CA VAL A 170 -1.29 8.89 1.81
C VAL A 170 -2.41 9.90 1.67
N ALA A 171 -2.11 11.16 1.96
CA ALA A 171 -3.06 12.25 1.71
C ALA A 171 -3.25 12.40 0.20
N GLN A 172 -4.50 12.29 -0.27
CA GLN A 172 -4.82 12.64 -1.64
C GLN A 172 -4.71 14.16 -1.78
N ILE A 173 -3.61 14.61 -2.39
CA ILE A 173 -3.43 16.03 -2.71
C ILE A 173 -4.50 16.38 -3.75
N PRO A 174 -5.44 17.31 -3.45
CA PRO A 174 -6.42 17.74 -4.44
C PRO A 174 -5.67 18.24 -5.67
N THR A 175 -6.00 17.70 -6.84
CA THR A 175 -5.38 18.14 -8.09
C THR A 175 -5.50 19.66 -8.18
N PRO A 176 -4.38 20.38 -8.31
CA PRO A 176 -4.43 21.84 -8.28
C PRO A 176 -5.34 22.34 -9.41
N ALA A 177 -6.07 23.43 -9.13
CA ALA A 177 -6.96 24.09 -10.10
C ALA A 177 -6.25 24.46 -11.43
N THR A 178 -4.93 24.36 -11.48
CA THR A 178 -4.13 24.43 -12.71
C THR A 178 -4.55 23.42 -13.76
N ALA A 179 -4.98 22.21 -13.40
CA ALA A 179 -5.52 21.23 -14.35
C ALA A 179 -6.85 21.70 -14.97
N LEU A 180 -7.71 22.33 -14.17
CA LEU A 180 -8.95 22.97 -14.62
C LEU A 180 -8.68 24.22 -15.47
N LEU A 181 -7.65 25.00 -15.12
CA LEU A 181 -7.21 26.18 -15.89
C LEU A 181 -6.59 25.78 -17.23
N PHE A 182 -5.75 24.75 -17.27
CA PHE A 182 -5.22 24.20 -18.52
C PHE A 182 -6.33 23.63 -19.39
N GLY A 183 -7.27 22.88 -18.79
CA GLY A 183 -8.44 22.36 -19.48
C GLY A 183 -9.27 23.48 -20.11
N SER A 184 -9.66 24.49 -19.33
CA SER A 184 -10.46 25.62 -19.82
C SER A 184 -9.71 26.49 -20.84
N ALA A 185 -8.40 26.68 -20.70
CA ALA A 185 -7.57 27.39 -21.68
C ALA A 185 -7.52 26.65 -23.03
N LEU A 186 -7.39 25.32 -23.02
CA LEU A 186 -7.47 24.49 -24.22
C LEU A 186 -8.84 24.59 -24.91
N PHE A 187 -9.93 24.59 -24.15
CA PHE A 187 -11.28 24.82 -24.70
C PHE A 187 -11.44 26.23 -25.30
N GLY A 188 -10.82 27.24 -24.68
CA GLY A 188 -10.76 28.61 -25.19
C GLY A 188 -10.06 28.69 -26.56
N LEU A 189 -8.86 28.10 -26.68
CA LEU A 189 -8.06 28.15 -27.92
C LEU A 189 -8.72 27.44 -29.11
N VAL A 190 -9.46 26.35 -28.87
CA VAL A 190 -10.24 25.66 -29.91
C VAL A 190 -11.40 26.54 -30.42
N SER A 191 -11.97 27.38 -29.56
CA SER A 191 -13.08 28.27 -29.88
C SER A 191 -12.63 29.48 -30.74
N PHE A 192 -11.40 29.95 -30.57
CA PHE A 192 -10.85 31.06 -31.37
C PHE A 192 -10.47 30.66 -32.81
N LYS A 193 -10.13 29.39 -33.07
CA LYS A 193 -9.74 28.93 -34.42
C LYS A 193 -10.92 28.75 -35.40
N ARG A 194 -12.17 28.92 -34.93
CA ARG A 194 -13.40 28.80 -35.74
C ARG A 194 -13.82 30.08 -36.48
N LYS A 195 -13.12 31.20 -36.30
CA LYS A 195 -13.37 32.44 -37.07
C LYS A 195 -12.30 32.64 -38.15
N LYS A 196 -12.41 31.86 -39.23
CA LYS A 196 -11.97 32.21 -40.60
C LYS A 196 -12.76 31.37 -41.59
#